data_AF-A0A5S3R1L6-F1
#
_entry.id   AF-A0A5S3R1L6-F1
#
_cell.length_a   1.000
_cell.length_b   1.000
_cell.length_c   1.000
_cell.angle_alpha   90.00
_cell.angle_beta   90.00
_cell.angle_gamma   90.00
#
_symmetry.space_group_name_H-M   'P 1'
#
loop_
_entity.id
_entity.type
_entity.pdbx_description
1 polymer ?
#
loop_
_entity_poly.entity_id
_entity_poly.type
_entity_poly.pdbx_seq_one_letter_code
_entity_poly.pdbx_strand_id
1 'polypeptide(L)' 'MVTPLSLDVILSLFIKIKSQIGELAISLMHDYARLIGLVLNVRGVEVLMAKKRLKNQTALFTECESV' A
#
# COMPACT_ATOMS: atom_id res chain seq x y z
N MET A 1 -3.82 -5.57 -13.42
CA MET A 1 -2.57 -5.05 -12.81
C MET A 1 -2.11 -3.90 -13.69
N VAL A 2 -2.41 -2.65 -13.29
CA VAL A 2 -2.01 -1.46 -14.05
C VAL A 2 -0.54 -1.22 -13.74
N THR A 3 0.34 -1.52 -14.69
CA THR A 3 1.78 -1.33 -14.55
C THR A 3 2.12 0.16 -14.62
N PRO A 4 3.04 0.68 -13.80
CA PRO A 4 3.39 2.10 -13.79
C PRO A 4 3.79 2.65 -15.18
N LEU A 5 4.37 1.80 -16.03
CA LEU A 5 4.70 2.10 -17.43
C LEU A 5 3.48 2.53 -18.27
N SER A 6 2.30 1.97 -17.99
CA SER A 6 1.07 2.29 -18.72
C SER A 6 0.47 3.64 -18.32
N LEU A 7 0.71 4.08 -17.09
CA LEU A 7 0.22 5.36 -16.57
C LEU A 7 1.05 6.54 -17.11
N ASP A 8 2.37 6.39 -17.20
CA ASP A 8 3.26 7.37 -17.85
C ASP A 8 2.92 7.56 -19.33
N VAL A 9 2.67 6.46 -20.06
CA VAL A 9 2.27 6.52 -21.48
C VAL A 9 0.92 7.21 -21.65
N ILE A 10 -0.06 6.92 -20.80
CA ILE A 10 -1.37 7.59 -20.84
C ILE A 10 -1.22 9.08 -20.50
N LEU A 11 -0.48 9.44 -19.45
CA LEU A 11 -0.24 10.85 -19.12
C LEU A 11 0.48 11.59 -20.25
N SER A 12 1.37 10.92 -20.98
CA SER A 12 2.07 11.51 -22.13
C SER A 12 1.16 11.93 -23.28
N LEU A 13 0.00 11.28 -23.40
CA LEU A 13 -1.01 11.58 -24.42
C LEU A 13 -1.86 12.81 -24.05
N PHE A 14 -2.02 13.11 -22.76
CA PHE A 14 -2.89 14.19 -22.28
C PHE A 14 -2.12 15.41 -21.77
N ILE A 15 -0.88 15.23 -21.31
CA ILE A 15 -0.04 16.28 -20.77
C ILE A 15 1.20 16.38 -21.64
N LYS A 16 1.53 17.58 -22.10
CA LYS A 16 2.78 17.84 -22.78
C LYS A 16 3.92 17.65 -21.76
N ILE A 17 4.46 16.43 -21.66
CA ILE A 17 5.43 16.03 -20.61
C ILE A 17 6.66 16.95 -20.58
N LYS A 18 7.04 17.55 -21.72
CA LYS A 18 8.12 18.54 -21.79
C LYS A 18 7.81 19.90 -21.11
N SER A 19 6.63 20.06 -20.52
CA SER A 19 6.27 21.21 -19.70
C SER A 19 6.60 20.93 -18.24
N GLN A 20 7.10 21.93 -17.51
CA GLN A 20 7.32 21.85 -16.05
C GLN A 20 6.09 21.34 -15.29
N ILE A 21 4.88 21.68 -15.77
CA ILE A 21 3.62 21.23 -15.17
C ILE A 21 3.42 19.71 -15.34
N GLY A 22 3.89 19.14 -16.46
CA GLY A 22 3.79 17.71 -16.73
C GLY A 22 4.76 16.89 -15.88
N GLU A 23 6.00 17.35 -15.74
CA GLU A 23 6.96 16.72 -14.83
C GLU A 23 6.47 16.76 -13.38
N LEU A 24 5.87 17.89 -12.96
CA LEU A 24 5.30 18.02 -11.62
C LEU A 24 4.13 17.05 -11.40
N ALA A 25 3.25 16.89 -12.40
CA ALA A 25 2.10 15.98 -12.31
C ALA A 25 2.55 14.51 -12.20
N ILE A 26 3.59 14.11 -12.96
CA ILE A 26 4.17 12.76 -12.88
C ILE A 26 4.79 12.52 -11.50
N SER A 27 5.59 13.47 -11.00
CA SER A 27 6.19 13.36 -9.67
C SER A 27 5.13 13.22 -8.58
N LEU A 28 4.05 14.02 -8.66
CA LEU A 28 2.95 13.97 -7.69
C LEU A 28 2.27 12.59 -7.70
N MET A 29 2.02 12.05 -8.88
CA MET A 29 1.40 10.73 -9.05
C MET A 29 2.26 9.60 -8.50
N HIS A 30 3.57 9.69 -8.72
CA HIS A 30 4.53 8.75 -8.14
C HIS A 30 4.52 8.80 -6.61
N ASP A 31 4.49 9.99 -6.03
CA ASP A 31 4.42 10.17 -4.57
C ASP A 31 3.11 9.63 -3.98
N TYR A 32 1.98 9.86 -4.65
CA TYR A 32 0.69 9.27 -4.26
C TYR A 32 0.71 7.74 -4.30
N ALA A 33 1.27 7.14 -5.36
CA ALA A 33 1.40 5.70 -5.45
C ALA A 33 2.23 5.12 -4.30
N ARG A 34 3.33 5.79 -3.95
CA ARG A 34 4.18 5.41 -2.81
C ARG A 34 3.44 5.55 -1.48
N LEU A 35 2.68 6.62 -1.28
CA LEU A 35 1.89 6.84 -0.07
C LEU A 35 0.81 5.76 0.10
N ILE A 36 0.10 5.42 -0.98
CA ILE A 36 -0.90 4.34 -0.97
C ILE A 36 -0.25 3.01 -0.60
N GLY A 37 0.90 2.69 -1.20
CA GLY A 37 1.66 1.48 -0.87
C GLY A 37 2.06 1.43 0.61
N LEU A 38 2.50 2.56 1.17
CA LEU A 38 2.85 2.66 2.59
C LEU A 38 1.64 2.42 3.50
N VAL A 39 0.50 3.06 3.22
CA VAL A 39 -0.74 2.90 4.00
C VAL A 39 -1.21 1.45 3.99
N LEU A 40 -1.19 0.80 2.82
CA LEU A 40 -1.56 -0.62 2.69
C LEU A 40 -0.61 -1.52 3.49
N ASN A 41 0.69 -1.21 3.50
CA ASN A 41 1.67 -2.00 4.23
C ASN A 41 1.47 -1.87 5.75
N VAL A 42 1.25 -0.65 6.25
CA VAL A 42 0.93 -0.40 7.68
C VAL A 42 -0.35 -1.13 8.08
N ARG A 43 -1.42 -1.03 7.28
CA ARG A 43 -2.67 -1.79 7.48
C ARG A 43 -2.42 -3.30 7.54
N GLY A 44 -1.60 -3.83 6.63
CA GLY A 44 -1.24 -5.25 6.63
C GLY A 44 -0.52 -5.68 7.91
N VAL A 45 0.41 -4.86 8.39
CA VAL A 45 1.13 -5.09 9.65
C VAL A 45 0.19 -5.04 10.85
N GLU A 46 -0.73 -4.08 10.91
CA GLU A 46 -1.76 -4.00 11.97
C GLU A 46 -2.63 -5.25 12.00
N VAL A 47 -3.12 -5.69 10.85
CA VAL A 47 -3.93 -6.92 10.73
C VAL A 47 -3.13 -8.15 11.16
N LEU A 48 -1.84 -8.22 10.78
CA LEU A 48 -0.98 -9.33 11.17
C LEU A 48 -0.74 -9.35 12.69
N MET A 49 -0.51 -8.19 13.30
CA MET A 49 -0.36 -8.07 14.76
C MET A 49 -1.66 -8.44 15.48
N ALA A 50 -2.81 -7.99 15.00
CA ALA A 50 -4.11 -8.35 15.54
C ALA A 50 -4.35 -9.87 15.47
N LYS A 51 -4.05 -10.50 14.33
CA LYS A 51 -4.14 -11.95 14.14
C LYS A 51 -3.20 -12.71 15.08
N LYS A 52 -1.97 -12.23 15.26
CA LYS A 52 -1.00 -12.82 16.19
C LYS A 52 -1.48 -12.72 17.63
N ARG A 53 -2.02 -11.56 18.03
CA ARG A 53 -2.59 -11.34 19.37
C ARG A 53 -3.77 -12.26 19.64
N LEU A 54 -4.68 -12.40 18.68
CA LEU A 54 -5.82 -13.32 18.77
C LEU A 54 -5.35 -14.77 18.92
N LYS A 55 -4.41 -15.22 18.07
CA LYS A 55 -3.84 -16.57 18.16
C LYS A 55 -3.21 -16.85 19.53
N ASN A 56 -2.45 -15.89 20.06
CA ASN A 56 -1.84 -16.02 21.37
C ASN A 56 -2.89 -16.12 22.49
N GLN A 57 -4.00 -15.38 22.40
CA GLN A 57 -5.10 -15.49 23.37
C GLN A 57 -5.79 -16.85 23.29
N THR A 58 -6.10 -17.33 22.08
CA THR A 58 -6.72 -18.66 21.91
C THR A 58 -5.82 -19.78 22.44
N ALA A 59 -4.51 -19.70 22.20
CA ALA A 59 -3.55 -20.67 22.73
C ALA A 59 -3.55 -20.72 24.28
N LEU A 60 -3.62 -19.55 24.93
CA LEU A 60 -3.66 -19.42 26.39
C LEU A 60 -4.95 -20.01 26.98
N PHE A 61 -6.08 -19.83 26.30
CA PHE A 61 -7.35 -20.45 26.69
C PHE A 61 -7.34 -21.97 26.56
N THR A 62 -6.78 -22.52 25.46
CA THR A 62 -6.63 -23.98 25.31
C THR A 62 -5.68 -24.61 26.33
N GLU A 63 -4.65 -23.87 26.78
CA GLU A 63 -3.74 -24.35 27.83
C GLU A 63 -4.45 -24.39 29.20
N CYS A 64 -5.28 -23.38 29.49
CA CYS A 64 -6.10 -23.32 30.72
C CYS A 64 -7.20 -24.40 30.80
N GLU A 65 -7.79 -24.84 29.68
CA GLU A 65 -8.78 -25.92 29.68
C GLU A 65 -8.16 -27.33 29.81
N SER A 66 -6.83 -27.44 29.66
CA SER A 66 -6.11 -28.72 29.67
C SER A 66 -5.46 -29.11 31.00
N VAL A 67 -5.71 -28.35 32.07
CA VAL A 67 -5.18 -28.56 33.44
C VAL A 67 -6.26 -29.07 34.38
#